data_AF-B5RUA4-F1
#
_entry.id   AF-B5RUA4-F1
#
_cell.length_a   1.000
_cell.length_b   1.000
_cell.length_c   1.000
_cell.angle_alpha   90.00
_cell.angle_beta   90.00
_cell.angle_gamma   90.00
#
_symmetry.space_group_name_H-M   'P 1'
#
loop_
_entity.id
_entity.type
_entity.pdbx_description
1 polymer ?
#
loop_
_entity_poly.entity_id
_entity_poly.type
_entity_poly.pdbx_seq_one_letter_code
_entity_poly.pdbx_strand_id
1 'polypeptide(L)'
;MSAIKKTNLNSIVQLRATCDDNLHASLSELGYTQSFSLIDTKLALGYSTVVIAGLLYVVDKKFGFEKTYNVTVLSVILYFLISGILFYLTSTKKYKNVKYIGYDDSNKKISVATWTNKYDPIYHLKIRFNDEESLAIVTSFEFMKVFDAFGYYKQDELTRLLKNELDKINKKSN
;
A
#
# COMPACT_ATOMS: atom_id res chain seq x y z
N MET A 1 11.25 -23.41 3.48
CA MET A 1 11.30 -23.07 2.04
C MET A 1 9.87 -22.84 1.58
N SER A 2 9.44 -21.58 1.45
CA SER A 2 8.11 -21.29 0.89
C SER A 2 8.12 -21.69 -0.58
N ALA A 3 7.19 -22.57 -0.97
CA ALA A 3 7.05 -23.03 -2.35
C ALA A 3 6.97 -21.81 -3.29
N ILE A 4 7.83 -21.76 -4.30
CA ILE A 4 7.84 -20.67 -5.27
C ILE A 4 6.49 -20.69 -5.99
N LYS A 5 5.65 -19.70 -5.68
CA LYS A 5 4.30 -19.60 -6.24
C LYS A 5 4.43 -19.25 -7.72
N LYS A 6 3.98 -20.16 -8.58
CA LYS A 6 3.86 -19.91 -10.02
C LYS A 6 2.76 -18.86 -10.25
N THR A 7 3.13 -17.75 -10.86
CA THR A 7 2.19 -16.65 -11.15
C THR A 7 1.64 -16.81 -12.58
N ASN A 8 0.35 -16.53 -12.77
CA ASN A 8 -0.24 -16.53 -14.09
C ASN A 8 0.27 -15.34 -14.92
N LEU A 9 1.09 -15.63 -15.94
CA LEU A 9 1.67 -14.63 -16.85
C LEU A 9 0.63 -13.84 -17.64
N ASN A 10 -0.55 -14.41 -17.89
CA ASN A 10 -1.63 -13.73 -18.62
C ASN A 10 -2.46 -12.78 -17.73
N SER A 11 -2.24 -12.82 -16.41
CA SER A 11 -2.96 -11.96 -15.47
C SER A 11 -2.05 -10.86 -14.95
N ILE A 12 -2.16 -9.67 -15.55
CA ILE A 12 -1.44 -8.46 -15.14
C ILE A 12 -1.68 -8.14 -13.66
N VAL A 13 -2.88 -8.41 -13.15
CA VAL A 13 -3.22 -8.21 -11.74
C VAL A 13 -2.40 -9.14 -10.85
N GLN A 14 -2.22 -10.41 -11.23
CA GLN A 14 -1.42 -11.36 -10.44
C GLN A 14 0.08 -11.07 -10.55
N LEU A 15 0.57 -10.68 -11.73
CA LEU A 15 1.95 -10.24 -11.92
C LEU A 15 2.28 -9.06 -11.02
N ARG A 16 1.43 -8.03 -11.04
CA ARG A 16 1.53 -6.86 -10.17
C ARG A 16 1.51 -7.26 -8.70
N ALA A 17 0.53 -8.06 -8.27
CA ALA A 17 0.40 -8.47 -6.88
C ALA A 17 1.67 -9.19 -6.40
N THR A 18 2.20 -10.10 -7.22
CA THR A 18 3.44 -10.82 -6.89
C THR A 18 4.64 -9.87 -6.79
N CYS A 19 4.78 -8.87 -7.67
CA CYS A 19 5.81 -7.84 -7.53
C CYS A 19 5.62 -7.00 -6.26
N ASP A 20 4.39 -6.56 -5.98
CA ASP A 20 4.06 -5.75 -4.81
C ASP A 20 4.34 -6.51 -3.50
N ASP A 21 4.06 -7.82 -3.45
CA ASP A 21 4.30 -8.69 -2.28
C ASP A 21 5.79 -8.88 -1.99
N ASN A 22 6.62 -8.96 -3.03
CA ASN A 22 8.06 -9.18 -2.92
C ASN A 22 8.87 -7.88 -2.82
N LEU A 23 8.23 -6.72 -2.99
CA LEU A 23 8.87 -5.40 -2.94
C LEU A 23 9.53 -5.13 -1.57
N HIS A 24 8.90 -5.59 -0.48
CA HIS A 24 9.46 -5.46 0.86
C HIS A 24 10.81 -6.17 1.00
N ALA A 25 10.91 -7.42 0.52
CA ALA A 25 12.14 -8.19 0.61
C ALA A 25 13.30 -7.53 -0.14
N SER A 26 13.06 -7.00 -1.35
CA SER A 26 14.09 -6.27 -2.10
C SER A 26 14.50 -4.96 -1.44
N LEU A 27 13.55 -4.19 -0.87
CA LEU A 27 13.87 -2.94 -0.18
C LEU A 27 14.54 -3.17 1.18
N SER A 28 14.20 -4.26 1.86
CA SER A 28 14.87 -4.67 3.10
C SER A 28 16.31 -5.09 2.85
N GLU A 29 16.58 -5.78 1.73
CA GLU A 29 17.95 -6.12 1.30
C GLU A 29 18.79 -4.86 0.99
N LEU A 30 18.12 -3.78 0.57
CA LEU A 30 18.73 -2.47 0.32
C LEU A 30 18.90 -1.61 1.59
N GLY A 31 18.50 -2.12 2.77
CA GLY A 31 18.69 -1.45 4.06
C GLY A 31 17.50 -0.64 4.56
N TYR A 32 16.35 -0.65 3.87
CA TYR A 32 15.16 0.08 4.32
C TYR A 32 14.30 -0.76 5.27
N THR A 33 13.93 -0.18 6.41
CA THR A 33 13.01 -0.80 7.37
C THR A 33 11.56 -0.40 7.05
N GLN A 34 10.68 -1.38 6.85
CA GLN A 34 9.27 -1.13 6.52
C GLN A 34 8.50 -0.53 7.71
N SER A 35 7.61 0.42 7.41
CA SER A 35 6.65 0.97 8.36
C SER A 35 5.21 0.61 7.98
N PHE A 36 4.46 0.09 8.96
CA PHE A 36 3.06 -0.31 8.82
C PHE A 36 2.07 0.78 9.28
N SER A 37 2.54 1.96 9.69
CA SER A 37 1.70 3.01 10.28
C SER A 37 0.46 3.37 9.44
N LEU A 38 0.58 3.41 8.11
CA LEU A 38 -0.57 3.67 7.22
C LEU A 38 -1.61 2.55 7.23
N ILE A 39 -1.17 1.30 7.25
CA ILE A 39 -2.11 0.17 7.24
C ILE A 39 -2.76 0.02 8.61
N ASP A 40 -1.99 0.21 9.67
CA ASP A 40 -2.48 0.16 11.05
C ASP A 40 -3.53 1.25 11.31
N THR A 41 -3.32 2.47 10.80
CA THR A 41 -4.28 3.57 10.94
C THR A 41 -5.60 3.24 10.22
N LYS A 42 -5.53 2.72 8.99
CA LYS A 42 -6.73 2.32 8.23
C LYS A 42 -7.46 1.17 8.93
N LEU A 43 -6.71 0.23 9.47
CA LEU A 43 -7.24 -0.92 10.18
C LEU A 43 -7.92 -0.50 11.47
N ALA A 44 -7.29 0.34 12.28
CA ALA A 44 -7.85 0.90 13.51
C ALA A 44 -9.15 1.69 13.26
N LEU A 45 -9.18 2.53 12.22
CA LEU A 45 -10.39 3.26 11.82
C LEU A 45 -11.51 2.31 11.39
N GLY A 46 -11.17 1.27 10.62
CA GLY A 46 -12.13 0.23 10.21
C GLY A 46 -12.69 -0.57 11.38
N TYR A 47 -11.86 -1.01 12.32
CA TYR A 47 -12.33 -1.71 13.52
C TYR A 47 -13.19 -0.82 14.42
N SER A 48 -12.89 0.47 14.49
CA SER A 48 -13.69 1.42 15.28
C SER A 48 -15.14 1.48 14.80
N THR A 49 -15.39 1.43 13.49
CA THR A 49 -16.77 1.42 12.97
C THR A 49 -17.52 0.14 13.32
N VAL A 50 -16.84 -1.01 13.29
CA VAL A 50 -17.42 -2.30 13.69
C VAL A 50 -17.79 -2.31 15.17
N VAL A 51 -16.93 -1.75 16.04
CA VAL A 51 -17.21 -1.62 17.47
C VAL A 51 -18.43 -0.73 17.72
N ILE A 52 -18.53 0.42 17.04
CA ILE A 52 -19.70 1.31 17.14
C ILE A 52 -20.97 0.58 16.73
N ALA A 53 -20.95 -0.16 15.62
CA ALA A 53 -22.09 -0.93 15.15
C ALA A 53 -22.51 -2.03 16.15
N GLY A 54 -21.53 -2.74 16.73
CA GLY A 54 -21.79 -3.76 17.76
C GLY A 54 -22.41 -3.17 19.03
N LEU A 55 -21.90 -2.04 19.51
CA LEU A 55 -22.46 -1.34 20.66
C LEU A 55 -23.88 -0.85 20.39
N LEU A 56 -24.12 -0.28 19.21
CA LEU A 56 -25.45 0.20 18.82
C LEU A 56 -26.48 -0.94 18.82
N TYR A 57 -26.11 -2.11 18.28
CA TYR A 57 -26.97 -3.29 18.28
C TYR A 57 -27.32 -3.76 19.70
N VAL A 58 -26.35 -3.73 20.62
CA VAL A 58 -26.58 -4.12 22.03
C VAL A 58 -27.51 -3.13 22.75
N VAL A 59 -27.36 -1.83 22.47
CA VAL A 59 -28.20 -0.77 23.05
C VAL A 59 -29.64 -0.88 22.54
N ASP A 60 -29.81 -1.02 21.23
CA ASP A 60 -31.13 -1.14 20.59
C ASP A 60 -31.89 -2.35 21.12
N LYS A 61 -31.19 -3.49 21.30
CA LYS A 61 -31.75 -4.70 21.89
C LYS A 61 -32.22 -4.53 23.34
N LYS A 62 -31.62 -3.63 24.13
CA LYS A 62 -31.94 -3.44 25.55
C LYS A 62 -33.00 -2.37 25.81
N PHE A 63 -33.00 -1.26 25.06
CA PHE A 63 -33.76 -0.07 25.41
C PHE A 63 -34.94 0.25 24.46
N GLY A 64 -35.10 -0.53 23.38
CA GLY A 64 -36.13 -0.30 22.37
C GLY A 64 -35.82 0.90 21.48
N PHE A 65 -36.39 0.90 20.27
CA PHE A 65 -36.03 1.84 19.21
C PHE A 65 -36.34 3.31 19.55
N GLU A 66 -37.45 3.59 20.24
CA GLU A 66 -37.89 4.96 20.51
C GLU A 66 -36.92 5.75 21.40
N LYS A 67 -36.33 5.11 22.42
CA LYS A 67 -35.33 5.77 23.28
C LYS A 67 -33.93 5.79 22.68
N THR A 68 -33.68 4.91 21.71
CA THR A 68 -32.36 4.74 21.08
C THR A 68 -32.19 5.62 19.84
N TYR A 69 -33.27 6.18 19.29
CA TYR A 69 -33.25 7.00 18.06
C TYR A 69 -32.15 8.09 18.06
N ASN A 70 -32.04 8.90 19.13
CA ASN A 70 -31.02 9.95 19.21
C ASN A 70 -29.58 9.37 19.25
N VAL A 71 -29.40 8.21 19.89
CA VAL A 71 -28.10 7.51 19.95
C VAL A 71 -27.74 6.92 18.59
N THR A 72 -28.72 6.37 17.87
CA THR A 72 -28.57 5.89 16.50
C THR A 72 -28.16 7.02 15.56
N VAL A 73 -28.84 8.16 15.61
CA VAL A 73 -28.51 9.33 14.79
C VAL A 73 -27.08 9.81 15.08
N LEU A 74 -26.69 9.90 16.35
CA LEU A 74 -25.32 10.28 16.73
C LEU A 74 -24.28 9.28 16.19
N SER A 75 -24.60 7.98 16.26
CA SER A 75 -23.71 6.91 15.76
C SER A 75 -23.54 6.95 14.24
N VAL A 76 -24.60 7.28 13.49
CA VAL A 76 -24.54 7.47 12.04
C VAL A 76 -23.67 8.67 11.67
N ILE A 77 -23.80 9.78 12.39
CA ILE A 77 -22.95 10.98 12.19
C ILE A 77 -21.48 10.63 12.43
N LEU A 78 -21.18 9.93 13.54
CA LEU A 78 -19.82 9.50 13.86
C LEU A 78 -19.26 8.56 12.78
N TYR A 79 -20.06 7.60 12.32
CA TYR A 79 -19.69 6.69 11.23
C TYR A 79 -19.38 7.46 9.93
N PHE A 80 -20.19 8.46 9.60
CA PHE A 80 -19.98 9.29 8.42
C PHE A 80 -18.65 10.06 8.51
N LEU A 81 -18.32 10.63 9.68
CA LEU A 81 -17.04 11.30 9.91
C LEU A 81 -15.85 10.35 9.76
N ILE A 82 -15.90 9.16 10.38
CA ILE A 82 -14.85 8.14 10.27
C ILE A 82 -14.68 7.70 8.80
N SER A 83 -15.79 7.48 8.11
CA SER A 83 -15.80 7.11 6.69
C SER A 83 -15.21 8.22 5.81
N GLY A 84 -15.49 9.49 6.12
CA GLY A 84 -14.89 10.65 5.46
C GLY A 84 -13.38 10.73 5.67
N ILE A 85 -12.89 10.48 6.89
CA ILE A 85 -11.46 10.43 7.20
C ILE A 85 -10.78 9.28 6.44
N LEU A 86 -11.38 8.09 6.43
CA LEU A 86 -10.88 6.95 5.66
C LEU A 86 -10.82 7.23 4.16
N PHE A 87 -11.85 7.89 3.63
CA PHE A 87 -11.88 8.33 2.24
C PHE A 87 -10.77 9.34 1.95
N TYR A 88 -10.57 10.33 2.81
CA TYR A 88 -9.48 11.30 2.68
C TYR A 88 -8.11 10.62 2.70
N LEU A 89 -7.88 9.72 3.65
CA LEU A 89 -6.60 9.00 3.82
C LEU A 89 -6.31 8.09 2.62
N THR A 90 -7.33 7.57 1.95
CA THR A 90 -7.20 6.70 0.78
C THR A 90 -7.09 7.49 -0.54
N SER A 91 -7.83 8.58 -0.67
CA SER A 91 -7.94 9.38 -1.91
C SER A 91 -6.86 10.45 -2.04
N THR A 92 -6.19 10.84 -0.95
CA THR A 92 -5.14 11.86 -0.99
C THR A 92 -3.95 11.42 -1.86
N LYS A 93 -3.49 12.29 -2.76
CA LYS A 93 -2.36 12.05 -3.69
C LYS A 93 -1.08 11.56 -3.00
N LYS A 94 -0.90 11.91 -1.73
CA LYS A 94 0.20 11.49 -0.86
C LYS A 94 0.21 9.97 -0.60
N TYR A 95 -0.95 9.36 -0.41
CA TYR A 95 -1.09 7.94 -0.01
C TYR A 95 -1.70 7.06 -1.09
N LYS A 96 -2.16 7.65 -2.20
CA LYS A 96 -2.72 6.92 -3.33
C LYS A 96 -1.69 5.95 -3.91
N ASN A 97 -2.08 4.67 -4.00
CA ASN A 97 -1.27 3.57 -4.53
C ASN A 97 0.06 3.29 -3.81
N VAL A 98 0.29 3.87 -2.62
CA VAL A 98 1.48 3.57 -1.82
C VAL A 98 1.36 2.13 -1.32
N LYS A 99 2.31 1.28 -1.75
CA LYS A 99 2.39 -0.13 -1.35
C LYS A 99 3.46 -0.38 -0.30
N TYR A 100 4.46 0.50 -0.25
CA TYR A 100 5.54 0.40 0.71
C TYR A 100 5.89 1.77 1.28
N ILE A 101 6.07 1.84 2.59
CA ILE A 101 6.74 2.96 3.26
C ILE A 101 7.87 2.35 4.07
N GLY A 102 9.05 2.92 3.94
CA GLY A 102 10.19 2.53 4.76
C GLY A 102 11.00 3.72 5.23
N TYR A 103 11.90 3.45 6.16
CA TYR A 103 12.87 4.39 6.69
C TYR A 103 14.27 3.83 6.49
N ASP A 104 15.17 4.68 6.07
CA ASP A 104 16.61 4.40 6.05
C ASP A 104 17.21 4.56 7.46
N ASP A 105 18.43 4.08 7.69
CA ASP A 105 19.17 4.22 8.96
C ASP A 105 19.35 5.70 9.35
N SER A 106 19.45 6.59 8.35
CA SER A 106 19.44 8.06 8.53
C SER A 106 18.04 8.66 8.78
N ASN A 107 17.03 7.85 9.12
CA ASN A 107 15.63 8.22 9.34
C ASN A 107 14.95 8.94 8.14
N LYS A 108 15.48 8.74 6.93
CA LYS A 108 14.91 9.29 5.69
C LYS A 108 13.73 8.42 5.26
N LYS A 109 12.55 9.01 5.15
CA LYS A 109 11.33 8.32 4.71
C LYS A 109 11.35 8.08 3.20
N ILE A 110 11.13 6.84 2.79
CA ILE A 110 10.89 6.43 1.40
C ILE A 110 9.47 5.90 1.26
N SER A 111 8.71 6.43 0.31
CA SER A 111 7.35 5.98 0.00
C SER A 111 7.32 5.48 -1.45
N VAL A 112 6.97 4.21 -1.66
CA VAL A 112 6.92 3.58 -2.98
C VAL A 112 5.46 3.32 -3.37
N ALA A 113 5.04 3.94 -4.47
CA ALA A 113 3.72 3.77 -5.06
C ALA A 113 3.82 3.02 -6.38
N THR A 114 2.93 2.06 -6.60
CA THR A 114 2.99 1.17 -7.77
C THR A 114 1.68 1.26 -8.54
N TRP A 115 1.72 1.17 -9.86
CA TRP A 115 0.52 1.03 -10.68
C TRP A 115 0.81 0.29 -11.98
N THR A 116 -0.26 -0.17 -12.61
CA THR A 116 -0.23 -0.80 -13.93
C THR A 116 -1.53 -0.44 -14.64
N ASN A 117 -1.50 -0.30 -15.96
CA ASN A 117 -2.70 -0.04 -16.75
C ASN A 117 -3.35 -1.37 -17.16
N LYS A 118 -4.64 -1.30 -17.49
CA LYS A 118 -5.36 -2.48 -17.98
C LYS A 118 -4.78 -2.88 -19.35
N TYR A 119 -4.37 -4.14 -19.48
CA TYR A 119 -3.75 -4.71 -20.69
C TYR A 119 -2.33 -4.22 -21.00
N ASP A 120 -1.70 -3.49 -20.09
CA ASP A 120 -0.33 -3.00 -20.24
C ASP A 120 0.62 -3.84 -19.37
N PRO A 121 1.54 -4.63 -19.94
CA PRO A 121 2.48 -5.47 -19.19
C PRO A 121 3.66 -4.67 -18.61
N ILE A 122 3.42 -3.40 -18.28
CA ILE A 122 4.39 -2.49 -17.67
C ILE A 122 4.04 -2.32 -16.18
N TYR A 123 5.08 -2.48 -15.35
CA TYR A 123 5.04 -2.17 -13.94
C TYR A 123 5.60 -0.76 -13.73
N HIS A 124 4.72 0.16 -13.33
CA HIS A 124 5.11 1.53 -13.01
C HIS A 124 5.37 1.66 -11.52
N LEU A 125 6.48 2.30 -11.17
CA LEU A 125 6.93 2.51 -9.81
C LEU A 125 7.23 4.00 -9.62
N LYS A 126 6.67 4.61 -8.58
CA LYS A 126 6.96 5.96 -8.15
C LYS A 126 7.59 5.91 -6.76
N ILE A 127 8.84 6.34 -6.67
CA ILE A 127 9.57 6.47 -5.41
C ILE A 127 9.48 7.93 -4.97
N ARG A 128 9.10 8.18 -3.73
CA ARG A 128 9.08 9.52 -3.12
C ARG A 128 10.00 9.52 -1.90
N PHE A 129 10.82 10.55 -1.78
CA PHE A 129 11.63 10.79 -0.59
C PHE A 129 10.99 11.89 0.25
N ASN A 130 10.91 11.68 1.57
CA ASN A 130 10.35 12.61 2.55
C ASN A 130 8.92 13.12 2.22
N ASP A 131 8.16 12.35 1.44
CA ASP A 131 6.86 12.73 0.88
C ASP A 131 6.86 13.99 -0.01
N GLU A 132 8.02 14.46 -0.46
CA GLU A 132 8.13 15.60 -1.38
C GLU A 132 7.86 15.15 -2.82
N GLU A 133 6.91 15.81 -3.49
CA GLU A 133 6.56 15.46 -4.88
C GLU A 133 7.61 15.95 -5.89
N SER A 134 8.39 16.97 -5.53
CA SER A 134 9.56 17.47 -6.29
C SER A 134 10.69 16.44 -6.39
N LEU A 135 10.81 15.56 -5.38
CA LEU A 135 11.79 14.46 -5.33
C LEU A 135 11.16 13.12 -5.76
N ALA A 136 9.93 13.14 -6.29
CA ALA A 136 9.24 11.94 -6.74
C ALA A 136 9.78 11.49 -8.11
N ILE A 137 10.18 10.23 -8.18
CA ILE A 137 10.79 9.65 -9.37
C ILE A 137 9.88 8.55 -9.89
N VAL A 138 9.53 8.65 -11.17
CA VAL A 138 8.70 7.67 -11.86
C VAL A 138 9.59 6.83 -12.76
N THR A 139 9.68 5.54 -12.47
CA THR A 139 10.36 4.55 -13.28
C THR A 139 9.37 3.46 -13.71
N SER A 140 9.72 2.71 -14.75
CA SER A 140 8.83 1.71 -15.33
C SER A 140 9.64 0.60 -15.97
N PHE A 141 9.24 -0.64 -15.74
CA PHE A 141 9.87 -1.81 -16.34
C PHE A 141 8.83 -2.87 -16.70
N GLU A 142 9.13 -3.67 -17.70
CA GLU A 142 8.27 -4.76 -18.16
C GLU A 142 8.30 -5.93 -17.18
N PHE A 143 7.15 -6.58 -16.97
CA PHE A 143 7.07 -7.76 -16.11
C PHE A 143 7.99 -8.89 -16.58
N MET A 144 8.22 -9.03 -17.88
CA MET A 144 9.12 -10.07 -18.42
C MET A 144 10.57 -9.97 -17.94
N LYS A 145 10.99 -8.82 -17.40
CA LYS A 145 12.33 -8.69 -16.80
C LYS A 145 12.42 -9.39 -15.45
N VAL A 146 11.33 -9.44 -14.68
CA VAL A 146 11.31 -9.99 -13.31
C VAL A 146 10.67 -11.39 -13.23
N PHE A 147 9.96 -11.81 -14.28
CA PHE A 147 9.37 -13.15 -14.39
C PHE A 147 10.07 -13.99 -15.45
N ASP A 148 10.24 -15.28 -15.15
CA ASP A 148 10.71 -16.25 -16.12
C ASP A 148 9.62 -16.66 -17.12
N ALA A 149 10.00 -17.27 -18.24
CA ALA A 149 9.05 -17.80 -19.24
C ALA A 149 8.07 -18.83 -18.65
N PHE A 150 8.45 -19.49 -17.54
CA PHE A 150 7.62 -20.44 -16.82
C PHE A 150 6.73 -19.81 -15.74
N GLY A 151 6.78 -18.49 -15.54
CA GLY A 151 5.95 -17.79 -14.54
C GLY A 151 6.53 -17.78 -13.13
N TYR A 152 7.83 -18.05 -12.97
CA TYR A 152 8.55 -17.93 -11.70
C TYR A 152 9.09 -16.52 -11.51
N TYR A 153 8.91 -15.98 -10.32
CA TYR A 153 9.38 -14.65 -9.93
C TYR A 153 10.84 -14.69 -9.49
N LYS A 154 11.67 -13.76 -10.00
CA LYS A 154 13.10 -13.63 -9.68
C LYS A 154 13.34 -12.41 -8.79
N GLN A 155 13.54 -12.65 -7.49
CA GLN A 155 13.76 -11.61 -6.48
C GLN A 155 15.01 -10.77 -6.78
N ASP A 156 16.14 -11.43 -7.10
CA ASP A 156 17.43 -10.78 -7.34
C ASP A 156 17.36 -9.75 -8.48
N GLU A 157 16.55 -10.06 -9.49
CA GLU A 157 16.39 -9.22 -10.67
C GLU A 157 15.60 -7.94 -10.33
N LEU A 158 14.60 -8.04 -9.45
CA LEU A 158 13.92 -6.85 -8.91
C LEU A 158 14.88 -6.03 -8.04
N THR A 159 15.62 -6.66 -7.13
CA THR A 159 16.60 -5.95 -6.28
C THR A 159 17.63 -5.21 -7.14
N ARG A 160 18.15 -5.85 -8.20
CA ARG A 160 19.09 -5.25 -9.13
C ARG A 160 18.51 -4.03 -9.86
N LEU A 161 17.29 -4.15 -10.37
CA LEU A 161 16.60 -3.03 -11.03
C LEU A 161 16.40 -1.86 -10.05
N LEU A 162 15.92 -2.14 -8.84
CA LEU A 162 15.73 -1.11 -7.81
C LEU A 162 17.07 -0.46 -7.42
N LYS A 163 18.13 -1.24 -7.23
CA LYS A 163 19.47 -0.74 -6.92
C LYS A 163 20.00 0.18 -8.03
N ASN A 164 19.83 -0.21 -9.29
CA ASN A 164 20.27 0.61 -10.43
C ASN A 164 19.51 1.93 -10.50
N GLU A 165 18.20 1.91 -10.22
CA GLU A 165 17.40 3.12 -10.18
C GLU A 165 17.79 4.00 -8.98
N LEU A 166 18.04 3.42 -7.80
CA LEU A 166 18.53 4.15 -6.61
C LEU A 166 19.95 4.73 -6.79
N ASP A 167 20.87 4.04 -7.48
CA ASP A 167 22.21 4.55 -7.76
C ASP A 167 22.19 5.75 -8.72
N LYS A 168 21.35 5.70 -9.76
CA LYS A 168 21.10 6.85 -10.65
C LYS A 168 20.56 8.05 -9.87
N ILE A 169 19.81 7.82 -8.80
CA ILE A 169 19.26 8.87 -7.93
C ILE A 169 20.37 9.51 -7.11
N ASN A 170 21.24 8.71 -6.49
CA ASN A 170 22.34 9.22 -5.67
C ASN A 170 23.34 10.04 -6.51
N LYS A 171 23.61 9.60 -7.75
CA LYS A 171 24.47 10.33 -8.71
C LYS A 171 23.87 11.64 -9.24
N LYS A 172 22.54 11.77 -9.25
CA LYS A 172 21.87 13.01 -9.70
C LYS A 172 21.69 14.03 -8.57
N SER A 173 21.86 13.60 -7.33
CA SER A 173 21.76 14.42 -6.12
C SER A 173 23.11 14.97 -5.63
N ASN A 174 24.22 14.62 -6.30
CA ASN A 174 25.58 15.13 -6.09
C ASN A 174 25.97 15.96 -7.32
#